data_AF-A0A9P4L953-F1
#
_entry.id   AF-A0A9P4L953-F1
#
_cell.length_a   1.000
_cell.length_b   1.000
_cell.length_c   1.000
_cell.angle_alpha   90.00
_cell.angle_beta   90.00
_cell.angle_gamma   90.00
#
_symmetry.space_group_name_H-M   'P 1'
#
loop_
_entity.id
_entity.type
_entity.pdbx_description
1 polymer ?
#
loop_
_entity_poly.entity_id
_entity_poly.type
_entity_poly.pdbx_seq_one_letter_code
_entity_poly.pdbx_strand_id
1 'polypeptide(L)'
;MAVLKRDGGAPRDAKAASADSSPLARVMREFEELVKGFETGLLRSLEDAEESKPLQLKGGRRDDIRREACRLAISDLSNSYTCKYIRRSLNQAESEGKRVEEQLHNLSLDGSAGDDDDLGSLHNGYFRLYSTELFDLLGQPTELRLGTLRFHKHRSTHDTQEQPSHSQSPWVTVELALNNAFYVADSMETLPYHTFRLPTAPSLQNRGILSRKPEDGGAFPGFDSWLLFTFLGNGCIKLEVPIEMCADVYGGRLRGRENEEVLFWGFFVDDDLEQ
;
A
#
# COMPACT_ATOMS: atom_id res chain seq x y z
N MET A 1 -52.91 50.10 -2.98
CA MET A 1 -52.21 50.80 -4.07
C MET A 1 -51.36 49.80 -4.81
N ALA A 2 -51.51 49.75 -6.13
CA ALA A 2 -50.88 48.80 -7.04
C ALA A 2 -49.35 49.03 -7.17
N VAL A 3 -48.59 48.00 -7.59
CA VAL A 3 -48.06 47.87 -8.95
C VAL A 3 -47.21 46.59 -9.09
N LEU A 4 -47.37 45.97 -10.26
CA LEU A 4 -46.74 44.76 -10.78
C LEU A 4 -45.23 44.90 -11.01
N LYS A 5 -44.50 43.77 -10.92
CA LYS A 5 -43.53 43.42 -11.97
C LYS A 5 -43.40 41.90 -12.11
N ARG A 6 -44.00 41.39 -13.18
CA ARG A 6 -43.66 40.11 -13.83
C ARG A 6 -42.35 40.34 -14.57
N ASP A 7 -41.43 39.39 -14.54
CA ASP A 7 -40.62 39.08 -15.72
C ASP A 7 -40.20 37.61 -15.69
N GLY A 8 -40.37 36.98 -16.85
CA GLY A 8 -40.23 35.55 -17.07
C GLY A 8 -38.77 35.11 -16.99
N GLY A 9 -38.52 34.09 -16.17
CA GLY A 9 -37.35 33.23 -16.29
C GLY A 9 -37.76 32.00 -17.07
N ALA A 10 -37.34 31.91 -18.33
CA ALA A 10 -37.49 30.71 -19.15
C ALA A 10 -36.89 29.48 -18.43
N PRO A 11 -37.47 28.28 -18.61
CA PRO A 11 -36.90 27.06 -18.05
C PRO A 11 -35.52 26.85 -18.68
N ARG A 12 -34.48 26.73 -17.83
CA ARG A 12 -33.15 26.31 -18.27
C ARG A 12 -33.28 24.95 -18.93
N ASP A 13 -33.11 24.93 -20.25
CA ASP A 13 -32.84 23.71 -21.01
C ASP A 13 -31.69 22.96 -20.33
N ALA A 14 -32.01 21.81 -19.75
CA ALA A 14 -31.04 20.83 -19.34
C ALA A 14 -30.36 20.33 -20.61
N LYS A 15 -29.22 20.93 -20.94
CA LYS A 15 -28.32 20.48 -22.01
C LYS A 15 -28.06 18.99 -21.80
N ALA A 16 -28.60 18.16 -22.68
CA ALA A 16 -28.43 16.72 -22.65
C ALA A 16 -26.94 16.39 -22.49
N ALA A 17 -26.60 15.67 -21.42
CA ALA A 17 -25.26 15.16 -21.24
C ALA A 17 -24.92 14.33 -22.48
N SER A 18 -23.91 14.75 -23.24
CA SER A 18 -23.48 14.05 -24.44
C SER A 18 -23.14 12.60 -24.07
N ALA A 19 -23.65 11.62 -24.82
CA ALA A 19 -23.37 10.20 -24.63
C ALA A 19 -21.85 9.87 -24.64
N ASP A 20 -21.04 10.79 -25.16
CA ASP A 20 -19.57 10.76 -25.15
C ASP A 20 -18.92 10.93 -23.77
N SER A 21 -19.71 11.20 -22.72
CA SER A 21 -19.20 11.49 -21.37
C SER A 21 -19.18 10.29 -20.42
N SER A 22 -19.73 9.14 -20.82
CA SER A 22 -19.77 7.99 -19.90
C SER A 22 -18.38 7.33 -19.77
N PRO A 23 -17.95 6.95 -18.54
CA PRO A 23 -16.68 6.24 -18.33
C PRO A 23 -16.56 4.97 -19.17
N LEU A 24 -17.67 4.24 -19.37
CA LEU A 24 -17.73 3.04 -20.19
C LEU A 24 -17.47 3.34 -21.68
N ALA A 25 -18.04 4.41 -22.22
CA ALA A 25 -17.81 4.80 -23.62
C ALA A 25 -16.35 5.19 -23.90
N ARG A 26 -15.63 5.72 -22.89
CA ARG A 26 -14.18 5.94 -22.99
C ARG A 26 -13.40 4.63 -23.02
N VAL A 27 -13.71 3.70 -22.12
CA VAL A 27 -13.07 2.38 -22.04
C VAL A 27 -13.27 1.59 -23.34
N MET A 28 -14.47 1.65 -23.93
CA MET A 28 -14.76 0.95 -25.19
C MET A 28 -13.99 1.52 -26.38
N ARG A 29 -13.78 2.83 -26.43
CA ARG A 29 -12.91 3.44 -27.45
C ARG A 29 -11.45 3.02 -27.28
N GLU A 30 -10.92 3.09 -26.06
CA GLU A 30 -9.55 2.63 -25.76
C GLU A 30 -9.37 1.15 -26.14
N PHE A 31 -10.35 0.30 -25.84
CA PHE A 31 -10.35 -1.10 -26.24
C PHE A 31 -10.31 -1.27 -27.78
N GLU A 32 -11.19 -0.59 -28.51
CA GLU A 32 -11.20 -0.67 -29.98
C GLU A 32 -9.89 -0.18 -30.62
N GLU A 33 -9.27 0.86 -30.05
CA GLU A 33 -7.97 1.38 -30.48
C GLU A 33 -6.85 0.35 -30.23
N LEU A 34 -6.82 -0.27 -29.05
CA LEU A 34 -5.86 -1.33 -28.72
C LEU A 34 -6.04 -2.55 -29.63
N VAL A 35 -7.27 -3.00 -29.87
CA VAL A 35 -7.56 -4.11 -30.78
C VAL A 35 -7.02 -3.82 -32.17
N LYS A 36 -7.28 -2.63 -32.73
CA LYS A 36 -6.76 -2.24 -34.04
C LYS A 36 -5.23 -2.23 -34.06
N GLY A 37 -4.60 -1.74 -32.98
CA GLY A 37 -3.14 -1.74 -32.83
C GLY A 37 -2.55 -3.16 -32.85
N PHE A 38 -3.10 -4.06 -32.03
CA PHE A 38 -2.67 -5.45 -31.98
C PHE A 38 -2.98 -6.22 -33.25
N GLU A 39 -4.16 -6.04 -33.86
CA GLU A 39 -4.48 -6.65 -35.16
C GLU A 39 -3.46 -6.25 -36.23
N THR A 40 -3.12 -4.96 -36.30
CA THR A 40 -2.14 -4.44 -37.27
C THR A 40 -0.74 -5.01 -37.01
N GLY A 41 -0.32 -5.09 -35.74
CA GLY A 41 0.98 -5.66 -35.36
C GLY A 41 1.09 -7.16 -35.64
N LEU A 42 0.02 -7.92 -35.35
CA LEU A 42 -0.06 -9.36 -35.61
C LEU A 42 -0.06 -9.66 -37.12
N LEU A 43 -0.81 -8.88 -37.90
CA LEU A 43 -0.81 -9.01 -39.37
C LEU A 43 0.58 -8.76 -39.96
N ARG A 44 1.25 -7.68 -39.55
CA ARG A 44 2.61 -7.39 -40.02
C ARG A 44 3.61 -8.51 -39.65
N SER A 45 3.56 -8.99 -38.41
CA SER A 45 4.44 -10.08 -37.95
C SER A 45 4.23 -11.39 -38.73
N LEU A 46 3.01 -11.61 -39.21
CA LEU A 46 2.64 -12.77 -40.02
C LEU A 46 3.04 -12.60 -41.49
N GLU A 47 2.96 -11.40 -42.04
CA GLU A 47 3.46 -11.06 -43.39
C GLU A 47 4.98 -11.25 -43.47
N ASP A 48 5.72 -10.79 -42.46
CA ASP A 48 7.18 -10.96 -42.35
C ASP A 48 7.59 -12.45 -42.24
N ALA A 49 6.72 -13.31 -41.68
CA ALA A 49 6.96 -14.74 -41.58
C ALA A 49 6.62 -15.53 -42.86
N GLU A 50 5.70 -15.01 -43.69
CA GLU A 50 5.15 -15.70 -44.86
C GLU A 50 5.86 -15.39 -46.19
N GLU A 51 6.87 -14.52 -46.22
CA GLU A 51 7.78 -14.37 -47.39
C GLU A 51 8.45 -15.70 -47.82
N SER A 52 8.31 -16.76 -47.03
CA SER A 52 8.85 -18.09 -47.33
C SER A 52 7.85 -19.08 -47.99
N LYS A 53 6.52 -18.88 -48.00
CA LYS A 53 5.57 -19.76 -48.74
C LYS A 53 4.23 -19.07 -49.09
N PRO A 54 3.82 -19.03 -50.38
CA PRO A 54 2.55 -18.43 -50.78
C PRO A 54 1.42 -19.47 -50.69
N LEU A 55 0.60 -19.41 -49.63
CA LEU A 55 -0.63 -20.19 -49.57
C LEU A 55 -1.83 -19.32 -49.18
N GLN A 56 -2.91 -19.53 -49.93
CA GLN A 56 -4.18 -18.81 -49.92
C GLN A 56 -4.78 -18.70 -48.50
N LEU A 57 -4.83 -17.48 -48.01
CA LEU A 57 -5.33 -17.12 -46.69
C LEU A 57 -6.86 -17.05 -46.67
N LYS A 58 -7.48 -18.14 -46.18
CA LYS A 58 -8.92 -18.24 -45.89
C LYS A 58 -9.31 -17.33 -44.71
N GLY A 59 -10.53 -16.79 -44.76
CA GLY A 59 -11.09 -15.86 -43.76
C GLY A 59 -10.99 -16.30 -42.28
N GLY A 60 -10.80 -17.59 -41.98
CA GLY A 60 -10.58 -18.09 -40.62
C GLY A 60 -9.33 -17.50 -39.93
N ARG A 61 -8.23 -17.27 -40.65
CA ARG A 61 -7.01 -16.68 -40.05
C ARG A 61 -7.21 -15.23 -39.61
N ARG A 62 -8.07 -14.48 -40.30
CA ARG A 62 -8.39 -13.10 -39.91
C ARG A 62 -9.23 -13.05 -38.63
N ASP A 63 -10.18 -13.97 -38.49
CA ASP A 63 -10.99 -14.09 -37.28
C ASP A 63 -10.14 -14.53 -36.07
N ASP A 64 -9.17 -15.42 -36.28
CA ASP A 64 -8.22 -15.84 -35.24
C ASP A 64 -7.31 -14.69 -34.79
N ILE A 65 -6.78 -13.89 -35.72
CA ILE A 65 -5.98 -12.70 -35.41
C ILE A 65 -6.78 -11.69 -34.60
N ARG A 66 -8.03 -11.43 -35.01
CA ARG A 66 -8.93 -10.53 -34.27
C ARG A 66 -9.20 -11.04 -32.86
N ARG A 67 -9.45 -12.34 -32.68
CA ARG A 67 -9.63 -12.94 -31.34
C ARG A 67 -8.40 -12.76 -30.47
N GLU A 68 -7.21 -12.98 -31.02
CA GLU A 68 -5.96 -12.82 -30.27
C GLU A 68 -5.70 -11.35 -29.94
N ALA A 69 -5.92 -10.43 -30.88
CA ALA A 69 -5.84 -8.99 -30.65
C ALA A 69 -6.82 -8.52 -29.55
N CYS A 70 -8.05 -9.03 -29.54
CA CYS A 70 -9.01 -8.81 -28.46
C CYS A 70 -8.48 -9.33 -27.11
N ARG A 71 -7.87 -10.51 -27.07
CA ARG A 71 -7.30 -11.10 -25.83
C ARG A 71 -6.16 -10.23 -25.28
N LEU A 72 -5.27 -9.77 -26.16
CA LEU A 72 -4.17 -8.86 -25.80
C LEU A 72 -4.69 -7.50 -25.32
N ALA A 73 -5.67 -6.93 -26.02
CA ALA A 73 -6.31 -5.68 -25.63
C ALA A 73 -6.99 -5.78 -24.25
N ILE A 74 -7.72 -6.88 -23.97
CA ILE A 74 -8.32 -7.10 -22.64
C ILE A 74 -7.23 -7.19 -21.57
N SER A 75 -6.14 -7.93 -21.83
CA SER A 75 -5.04 -8.07 -20.87
C SER A 75 -4.37 -6.73 -20.56
N ASP A 76 -4.09 -5.92 -21.58
CA ASP A 76 -3.41 -4.63 -21.43
C ASP A 76 -4.32 -3.59 -20.75
N LEU A 77 -5.59 -3.56 -21.14
CA LEU A 77 -6.60 -2.73 -20.50
C LEU A 77 -6.79 -3.13 -19.03
N SER A 78 -6.88 -4.42 -18.73
CA SER A 78 -6.97 -4.93 -17.37
C SER A 78 -5.77 -4.47 -16.53
N ASN A 79 -4.54 -4.62 -17.05
CA ASN A 79 -3.34 -4.20 -16.34
C ASN A 79 -3.31 -2.68 -16.09
N SER A 80 -3.65 -1.88 -17.10
CA SER A 80 -3.69 -0.41 -17.01
C SER A 80 -4.72 0.08 -15.99
N TYR A 81 -5.93 -0.48 -16.01
CA TYR A 81 -7.00 -0.08 -15.10
C TYR A 81 -6.78 -0.61 -13.69
N THR A 82 -6.23 -1.81 -13.52
CA THR A 82 -5.80 -2.34 -12.22
C THR A 82 -4.75 -1.41 -11.60
N CYS A 83 -3.71 -1.04 -12.34
CA CYS A 83 -2.67 -0.12 -11.85
C CYS A 83 -3.25 1.24 -11.42
N LYS A 84 -4.13 1.84 -12.25
CA LYS A 84 -4.82 3.11 -11.91
C LYS A 84 -5.71 2.97 -10.66
N TYR A 85 -6.42 1.85 -10.52
CA TYR A 85 -7.26 1.58 -9.36
C TYR A 85 -6.43 1.42 -8.09
N ILE A 86 -5.37 0.62 -8.15
CA ILE A 86 -4.43 0.41 -7.05
C ILE A 86 -3.85 1.75 -6.61
N ARG A 87 -3.34 2.56 -7.55
CA ARG A 87 -2.78 3.88 -7.25
C ARG A 87 -3.78 4.81 -6.56
N ARG A 88 -5.04 4.84 -7.03
CA ARG A 88 -6.09 5.64 -6.39
C ARG A 88 -6.34 5.18 -4.95
N SER A 89 -6.42 3.86 -4.72
CA SER A 89 -6.65 3.30 -3.39
C SER A 89 -5.48 3.59 -2.44
N LEU A 90 -4.24 3.49 -2.92
CA LEU A 90 -3.05 3.83 -2.12
C LEU A 90 -3.04 5.31 -1.74
N ASN A 91 -3.31 6.20 -2.70
CA ASN A 91 -3.37 7.64 -2.43
C ASN A 91 -4.46 7.98 -1.41
N GLN A 92 -5.60 7.29 -1.44
CA GLN A 92 -6.66 7.46 -0.46
C GLN A 92 -6.19 7.03 0.94
N ALA A 93 -5.56 5.85 1.05
CA ALA A 93 -5.00 5.35 2.30
C ALA A 93 -3.93 6.30 2.86
N GLU A 94 -3.00 6.77 2.02
CA GLU A 94 -2.00 7.77 2.41
C GLU A 94 -2.63 9.08 2.86
N SER A 95 -3.65 9.58 2.15
CA SER A 95 -4.32 10.83 2.52
C SER A 95 -5.02 10.74 3.87
N GLU A 96 -5.55 9.57 4.21
CA GLU A 96 -6.15 9.32 5.52
C GLU A 96 -5.08 9.28 6.61
N GLY A 97 -3.95 8.60 6.37
CA GLY A 97 -2.82 8.60 7.29
C GLY A 97 -2.29 10.01 7.58
N LYS A 98 -2.11 10.83 6.53
CA LYS A 98 -1.70 12.24 6.67
C LYS A 98 -2.73 13.07 7.44
N ARG A 99 -4.02 12.87 7.17
CA ARG A 99 -5.10 13.55 7.91
C ARG A 99 -5.02 13.25 9.40
N VAL A 100 -4.80 11.99 9.79
CA VAL A 100 -4.67 11.60 11.21
C VAL A 100 -3.39 12.17 11.83
N GLU A 101 -2.27 12.14 11.12
CA GLU A 101 -1.01 12.78 11.56
C GLU A 101 -1.17 14.28 11.80
N GLU A 102 -1.82 15.01 10.88
CA GLU A 102 -2.15 16.43 11.05
C GLU A 102 -3.08 16.67 12.25
N GLN A 103 -4.07 15.82 12.48
CA GLN A 103 -4.95 15.91 13.64
C GLN A 103 -4.19 15.75 14.95
N LEU A 104 -3.27 14.78 15.05
CA LEU A 104 -2.41 14.63 16.21
C LEU A 104 -1.48 15.81 16.41
N HIS A 105 -0.94 16.38 15.34
CA HIS A 105 -0.13 17.59 15.43
C HIS A 105 -0.93 18.73 16.07
N ASN A 106 -2.18 18.91 15.67
CA ASN A 106 -3.06 19.94 16.26
C ASN A 106 -3.40 19.64 17.72
N LEU A 107 -3.74 18.39 18.06
CA LEU A 107 -4.05 18.00 19.45
C LEU A 107 -2.85 18.13 20.39
N SER A 108 -1.64 17.82 19.89
CA SER A 108 -0.41 18.00 20.66
C SER A 108 -0.11 19.48 20.98
N LEU A 109 -0.62 20.41 20.16
CA LEU A 109 -0.49 21.85 20.40
C LEU A 109 -1.56 22.37 21.35
N ASP A 110 -2.78 21.81 21.30
CA ASP A 110 -3.94 22.23 22.10
C ASP A 110 -4.00 21.61 23.51
N GLY A 111 -3.13 20.63 23.82
CA GLY A 111 -2.96 20.06 25.17
C GLY A 111 -4.15 19.21 25.67
N SER A 112 -5.13 18.95 24.83
CA SER A 112 -6.31 18.13 25.15
C SER A 112 -6.08 16.68 24.73
N ALA A 113 -5.32 15.92 25.51
CA ALA A 113 -5.23 14.47 25.33
C ALA A 113 -6.56 13.83 25.79
N GLY A 114 -7.36 13.34 24.85
CA GLY A 114 -8.51 12.50 25.16
C GLY A 114 -8.05 11.12 25.64
N ASP A 115 -8.63 10.64 26.73
CA ASP A 115 -8.26 9.41 27.46
C ASP A 115 -8.63 8.08 26.73
N ASP A 116 -9.12 8.11 25.49
CA ASP A 116 -9.80 6.95 24.85
C ASP A 116 -8.98 6.18 23.79
N ASP A 117 -7.77 6.62 23.41
CA ASP A 117 -6.93 5.93 22.41
C ASP A 117 -5.86 5.05 23.08
N ASP A 118 -6.27 4.04 23.84
CA ASP A 118 -5.32 3.06 24.40
C ASP A 118 -4.77 2.15 23.28
N LEU A 119 -3.49 2.32 22.96
CA LEU A 119 -2.75 1.42 22.04
C LEU A 119 -2.52 0.02 22.64
N GLY A 120 -3.00 -0.23 23.86
CA GLY A 120 -2.94 -1.53 24.52
C GLY A 120 -3.61 -2.68 23.77
N SER A 121 -4.53 -2.40 22.83
CA SER A 121 -5.20 -3.41 21.99
C SER A 121 -4.41 -3.84 20.75
N LEU A 122 -3.30 -3.15 20.41
CA LEU A 122 -2.50 -3.43 19.21
C LEU A 122 -1.89 -4.86 19.14
N HIS A 123 -1.97 -5.61 20.23
CA HIS A 123 -1.45 -6.97 20.35
C HIS A 123 -2.41 -8.03 19.80
N ASN A 124 -3.69 -7.70 19.62
CA ASN A 124 -4.73 -8.61 19.15
C ASN A 124 -5.03 -8.40 17.66
N GLY A 125 -4.00 -8.26 16.83
CA GLY A 125 -4.21 -8.01 15.42
C GLY A 125 -2.92 -7.76 14.66
N TYR A 126 -3.05 -7.20 13.47
CA TYR A 126 -1.93 -6.82 12.63
C TYR A 126 -2.24 -5.54 11.85
N PHE A 127 -1.21 -4.78 11.52
CA PHE A 127 -1.32 -3.67 10.58
C PHE A 127 -1.11 -4.17 9.16
N ARG A 128 -2.01 -3.80 8.26
CA ARG A 128 -1.80 -3.97 6.82
C ARG A 128 -1.07 -2.75 6.26
N LEU A 129 0.07 -2.99 5.61
CA LEU A 129 0.99 -1.95 5.15
C LEU A 129 0.81 -1.61 3.67
N TYR A 130 0.84 -0.31 3.39
CA TYR A 130 0.69 0.29 2.06
C TYR A 130 1.76 1.37 1.85
N SER A 131 2.25 1.54 0.63
CA SER A 131 3.23 2.58 0.29
C SER A 131 3.04 3.03 -1.15
N THR A 132 2.72 4.31 -1.33
CA THR A 132 2.69 4.97 -2.64
C THR A 132 4.08 5.18 -3.21
N GLU A 133 5.06 5.44 -2.34
CA GLU A 133 6.48 5.57 -2.69
C GLU A 133 7.03 4.27 -3.25
N LEU A 134 6.88 3.15 -2.51
CA LEU A 134 7.34 1.85 -3.01
C LEU A 134 6.63 1.47 -4.30
N PHE A 135 5.34 1.80 -4.41
CA PHE A 135 4.58 1.58 -5.63
C PHE A 135 5.23 2.28 -6.84
N ASP A 136 5.63 3.54 -6.69
CA ASP A 136 6.30 4.31 -7.74
C ASP A 136 7.69 3.75 -8.08
N LEU A 137 8.45 3.37 -7.05
CA LEU A 137 9.80 2.82 -7.21
C LEU A 137 9.79 1.49 -7.96
N LEU A 138 8.81 0.63 -7.67
CA LEU A 138 8.64 -0.67 -8.33
C LEU A 138 8.07 -0.53 -9.76
N GLY A 139 7.23 0.48 -9.99
CA GLY A 139 6.63 0.77 -11.30
C GLY A 139 5.65 -0.29 -11.83
N GLN A 140 5.49 -1.45 -11.17
CA GLN A 140 4.61 -2.55 -11.56
C GLN A 140 4.10 -3.46 -10.41
N PRO A 141 3.84 -3.03 -9.16
CA PRO A 141 3.23 -3.96 -8.22
C PRO A 141 1.74 -4.14 -8.58
N THR A 142 1.36 -5.40 -8.83
CA THR A 142 -0.02 -5.82 -9.10
C THR A 142 -0.86 -5.93 -7.83
N GLU A 143 -0.26 -5.70 -6.66
CA GLU A 143 -0.86 -5.90 -5.36
C GLU A 143 -0.84 -4.62 -4.51
N LEU A 144 -1.95 -4.39 -3.80
CA LEU A 144 -2.10 -3.27 -2.86
C LEU A 144 -1.37 -3.52 -1.54
N ARG A 145 -1.33 -4.78 -1.11
CA ARG A 145 -0.77 -5.18 0.18
C ARG A 145 0.72 -5.43 0.02
N LEU A 146 1.52 -4.50 0.51
CA LEU A 146 2.99 -4.62 0.43
C LEU A 146 3.54 -5.39 1.64
N GLY A 147 2.82 -5.39 2.75
CA GLY A 147 3.24 -6.15 3.92
C GLY A 147 2.23 -6.18 5.06
N THR A 148 2.65 -6.81 6.15
CA THR A 148 1.95 -6.79 7.44
C THR A 148 2.93 -6.62 8.58
N LEU A 149 2.45 -5.99 9.65
CA LEU A 149 3.22 -5.72 10.86
C LEU A 149 2.42 -6.16 12.08
N ARG A 150 3.05 -6.92 12.99
CA ARG A 150 2.43 -7.38 14.24
C ARG A 150 3.31 -7.04 15.43
N PHE A 151 2.67 -6.66 16.53
CA PHE A 151 3.34 -6.36 17.81
C PHE A 151 2.98 -7.41 18.86
N HIS A 152 4.00 -8.06 19.41
CA HIS A 152 3.85 -9.00 20.53
C HIS A 152 4.39 -8.34 21.80
N LYS A 153 3.58 -8.30 22.85
CA LYS A 153 3.99 -7.80 24.16
C LYS A 153 4.11 -8.95 25.14
N HIS A 154 5.32 -9.14 25.63
CA HIS A 154 5.60 -10.16 26.62
C HIS A 154 5.49 -9.50 28.01
N ARG A 155 4.47 -9.90 28.76
CA ARG A 155 4.40 -9.60 30.19
C ARG A 155 5.20 -10.65 30.94
N SER A 156 6.12 -10.24 31.81
CA SER A 156 6.78 -11.14 32.73
C SER A 156 5.72 -11.78 33.63
N THR A 157 5.44 -13.06 33.42
CA THR A 157 4.48 -13.87 34.16
C THR A 157 5.04 -14.30 35.52
N HIS A 158 5.63 -13.36 36.27
CA HIS A 158 6.03 -13.56 37.66
C HIS A 158 5.00 -12.97 38.62
N ASP A 159 3.78 -13.48 38.58
CA ASP A 159 2.69 -13.11 39.51
C ASP A 159 2.47 -14.16 40.60
N THR A 160 3.50 -14.94 40.94
CA THR A 160 3.41 -15.92 42.03
C THR A 160 4.76 -16.13 42.71
N GLN A 161 5.29 -15.09 43.38
CA GLN A 161 5.96 -15.21 44.68
C GLN A 161 6.46 -13.84 45.16
N GLU A 162 6.17 -13.56 46.43
CA GLU A 162 6.47 -12.34 47.18
C GLU A 162 7.99 -12.09 47.35
N GLN A 163 8.69 -11.75 46.27
CA GLN A 163 10.03 -11.16 46.36
C GLN A 163 10.10 -9.84 45.57
N PRO A 164 10.82 -8.83 46.08
CA PRO A 164 11.02 -7.56 45.40
C PRO A 164 12.06 -7.76 44.28
N SER A 165 11.71 -8.50 43.24
CA SER A 165 12.52 -8.63 42.04
C SER A 165 12.26 -7.42 41.14
N HIS A 166 13.33 -6.69 40.82
CA HIS A 166 13.38 -5.58 39.89
C HIS A 166 12.36 -5.72 38.75
N SER A 167 11.44 -4.77 38.68
CA SER A 167 10.36 -4.72 37.69
C SER A 167 10.95 -4.66 36.28
N GLN A 168 11.12 -5.82 35.65
CA GLN A 168 11.52 -5.88 34.25
C GLN A 168 10.41 -5.25 33.43
N SER A 169 10.72 -4.16 32.72
CA SER A 169 9.77 -3.54 31.81
C SER A 169 9.33 -4.57 30.76
N PRO A 170 8.04 -4.59 30.38
CA PRO A 170 7.57 -5.50 29.34
C PRO A 170 8.39 -5.29 28.07
N TRP A 171 8.90 -6.36 27.49
CA TRP A 171 9.60 -6.31 26.22
C TRP A 171 8.63 -6.57 25.07
N VAL A 172 8.99 -6.03 23.91
CA VAL A 172 8.18 -6.06 22.70
C VAL A 172 8.97 -6.76 21.60
N THR A 173 8.28 -7.69 20.94
CA THR A 173 8.74 -8.32 19.70
C THR A 173 7.88 -7.80 18.57
N VAL A 174 8.50 -7.51 17.43
CA VAL A 174 7.84 -7.03 16.22
C VAL A 174 8.07 -8.05 15.11
N GLU A 175 7.02 -8.38 14.39
CA GLU A 175 7.06 -9.20 13.19
C GLU A 175 6.63 -8.36 12.00
N LEU A 176 7.50 -8.29 10.99
CA LEU A 176 7.26 -7.57 9.75
C LEU A 176 7.36 -8.55 8.59
N ALA A 177 6.26 -8.77 7.88
CA ALA A 177 6.24 -9.50 6.62
C ALA A 177 6.17 -8.51 5.47
N LEU A 178 7.18 -8.50 4.61
CA LEU A 178 7.20 -7.74 3.35
C LEU A 178 7.11 -8.73 2.20
N ASN A 179 5.93 -8.80 1.56
CA ASN A 179 5.61 -9.83 0.57
C ASN A 179 5.98 -11.25 1.07
N ASN A 180 7.02 -11.87 0.50
CA ASN A 180 7.46 -13.23 0.82
C ASN A 180 8.59 -13.28 1.86
N ALA A 181 9.08 -12.14 2.35
CA ALA A 181 10.16 -12.08 3.33
C ALA A 181 9.63 -11.75 4.73
N PHE A 182 10.30 -12.28 5.74
CA PHE A 182 9.91 -12.14 7.13
C PHE A 182 11.06 -11.60 7.97
N TYR A 183 10.78 -10.51 8.69
CA TYR A 183 11.69 -9.81 9.57
C TYR A 183 11.16 -9.84 11.00
N VAL A 184 12.06 -10.03 11.96
CA VAL A 184 11.75 -10.00 13.38
C VAL A 184 12.63 -8.95 14.04
N ALA A 185 12.08 -8.24 15.02
CA ALA A 185 12.83 -7.33 15.85
C ALA A 185 12.44 -7.52 17.32
N ASP A 186 13.42 -7.61 18.21
CA ASP A 186 13.20 -7.75 19.65
C ASP A 186 13.84 -6.56 20.38
N SER A 187 13.02 -5.88 21.19
CA SER A 187 13.43 -4.70 21.95
C SER A 187 14.54 -4.97 22.97
N MET A 188 14.76 -6.24 23.35
CA MET A 188 15.85 -6.64 24.22
C MET A 188 17.19 -6.69 23.49
N GLU A 189 17.20 -6.93 22.18
CA GLU A 189 18.42 -7.03 21.38
C GLU A 189 19.05 -5.67 21.06
N THR A 190 18.29 -4.59 21.21
CA THR A 190 18.79 -3.22 21.01
C THR A 190 19.42 -2.62 22.27
N LEU A 191 19.36 -3.32 23.41
CA LEU A 191 19.95 -2.85 24.67
C LEU A 191 21.48 -3.06 24.70
N PRO A 192 22.22 -2.21 25.42
CA PRO A 192 21.76 -1.04 26.19
C PRO A 192 21.59 0.24 25.33
N TYR A 193 21.84 0.15 24.03
CA TYR A 193 21.98 1.32 23.14
C TYR A 193 20.66 2.05 22.90
N HIS A 194 19.57 1.32 22.70
CA HIS A 194 18.26 1.88 22.47
C HIS A 194 17.19 1.07 23.20
N THR A 195 16.34 1.75 23.98
CA THR A 195 15.19 1.11 24.63
C THR A 195 13.94 1.34 23.79
N PHE A 196 13.46 0.31 23.10
CA PHE A 196 12.17 0.37 22.42
C PHE A 196 11.03 0.04 23.40
N ARG A 197 10.00 0.87 23.44
CA ARG A 197 8.75 0.62 24.18
C ARG A 197 7.58 1.00 23.32
N LEU A 198 6.57 0.14 23.27
CA LEU A 198 5.30 0.50 22.65
C LEU A 198 4.64 1.61 23.49
N PRO A 199 4.28 2.76 22.88
CA PRO A 199 3.61 3.82 23.61
C PRO A 199 2.17 3.39 23.98
N THR A 200 1.65 3.93 25.07
CA THR A 200 0.26 3.69 25.51
C THR A 200 -0.75 4.61 24.85
N ALA A 201 -0.27 5.73 24.30
CA ALA A 201 -1.06 6.73 23.60
C ALA A 201 -0.41 7.06 22.25
N PRO A 202 -1.13 7.68 21.31
CA PRO A 202 -0.55 8.13 20.05
C PRO A 202 0.70 9.00 20.28
N SER A 203 1.70 8.83 19.41
CA SER A 203 3.00 9.46 19.54
C SER A 203 3.59 9.80 18.17
N LEU A 204 3.81 11.10 17.94
CA LEU A 204 4.51 11.64 16.78
C LEU A 204 6.04 11.47 16.86
N GLN A 205 6.55 10.94 17.98
CA GLN A 205 7.98 10.64 18.11
C GLN A 205 8.30 9.35 17.39
N ASN A 206 9.28 9.39 16.49
CA ASN A 206 9.79 8.19 15.84
C ASN A 206 10.48 7.29 16.87
N ARG A 207 10.10 6.02 16.89
CA ARG A 207 10.66 4.99 17.77
C ARG A 207 11.29 3.90 16.93
N GLY A 208 12.56 3.61 17.15
CA GLY A 208 13.31 2.61 16.38
C GLY A 208 13.40 1.25 17.07
N ILE A 209 13.34 0.17 16.30
CA ILE A 209 13.77 -1.17 16.70
C ILE A 209 14.58 -1.83 15.58
N LEU A 210 15.66 -2.54 15.93
CA LEU A 210 16.54 -3.17 14.94
C LEU A 210 15.96 -4.51 14.50
N SER A 211 15.82 -4.72 13.20
CA SER A 211 15.21 -5.93 12.64
C SER A 211 16.22 -6.84 11.94
N ARG A 212 15.89 -8.12 11.84
CA ARG A 212 16.70 -9.11 11.13
C ARG A 212 15.84 -10.22 10.56
N LYS A 213 16.41 -11.01 9.66
CA LYS A 213 15.79 -12.19 9.10
C LYS A 213 16.15 -13.43 9.91
N PRO A 214 15.18 -14.19 10.44
CA PRO A 214 15.47 -15.45 11.12
C PRO A 214 16.20 -16.46 10.23
N GLU A 215 15.96 -16.43 8.92
CA GLU A 215 16.60 -17.32 7.92
C GLU A 215 18.11 -17.11 7.79
N ASP A 216 18.63 -15.93 8.12
CA ASP A 216 20.07 -15.61 8.09
C ASP A 216 20.80 -16.05 9.37
N GLY A 217 20.32 -17.13 10.00
CA GLY A 217 20.87 -17.67 11.25
C GLY A 217 20.74 -16.71 12.44
N GLY A 218 19.82 -15.75 12.38
CA GLY A 218 19.64 -14.72 13.40
C GLY A 218 20.72 -13.63 13.41
N ALA A 219 21.54 -13.52 12.35
CA ALA A 219 22.44 -12.39 12.20
C ALA A 219 21.69 -11.12 11.79
N PHE A 220 22.15 -9.96 12.26
CA PHE A 220 21.71 -8.68 11.72
C PHE A 220 22.30 -8.47 10.32
N PRO A 221 21.56 -7.83 9.40
CA PRO A 221 22.07 -7.56 8.07
C PRO A 221 23.26 -6.59 8.10
N GLY A 222 24.05 -6.58 7.03
CA GLY A 222 25.20 -5.68 6.87
C GLY A 222 24.84 -4.22 6.54
N PHE A 223 23.55 -3.88 6.54
CA PHE A 223 23.00 -2.56 6.28
C PHE A 223 22.16 -2.11 7.48
N ASP A 224 21.76 -0.84 7.52
CA ASP A 224 20.87 -0.33 8.56
C ASP A 224 19.48 -0.98 8.45
N SER A 225 19.06 -1.72 9.47
CA SER A 225 17.75 -2.38 9.55
C SER A 225 16.84 -1.84 10.65
N TRP A 226 17.04 -0.58 11.05
CA TRP A 226 16.14 0.11 11.98
C TRP A 226 14.76 0.31 11.34
N LEU A 227 13.74 -0.25 11.99
CA LEU A 227 12.34 0.05 11.70
C LEU A 227 11.91 1.22 12.57
N LEU A 228 11.49 2.33 11.97
CA LEU A 228 11.05 3.51 12.71
C LEU A 228 9.53 3.64 12.67
N PHE A 229 8.90 3.73 13.83
CA PHE A 229 7.45 3.82 13.96
C PHE A 229 7.01 5.18 14.48
N THR A 230 5.97 5.72 13.87
CA THR A 230 5.16 6.82 14.41
C THR A 230 3.74 6.30 14.66
N PHE A 231 3.26 6.41 15.90
CA PHE A 231 1.98 5.84 16.30
C PHE A 231 0.90 6.92 16.21
N LEU A 232 -0.04 6.78 15.27
CA LEU A 232 -0.94 7.87 14.92
C LEU A 232 -2.32 7.82 15.63
N GLY A 233 -2.59 6.79 16.44
CA GLY A 233 -3.92 6.58 17.04
C GLY A 233 -4.94 6.08 16.02
N ASN A 234 -6.16 5.77 16.46
CA ASN A 234 -7.24 5.23 15.61
C ASN A 234 -6.83 4.02 14.75
N GLY A 235 -5.95 3.16 15.27
CA GLY A 235 -5.43 2.00 14.52
C GLY A 235 -4.54 2.37 13.32
N CYS A 236 -4.00 3.58 13.26
CA CYS A 236 -3.08 4.01 12.19
C CYS A 236 -1.63 4.04 12.68
N ILE A 237 -0.70 3.64 11.81
CA ILE A 237 0.75 3.71 12.05
C ILE A 237 1.47 4.21 10.80
N LYS A 238 2.54 4.97 11.01
CA LYS A 238 3.52 5.29 9.98
C LYS A 238 4.79 4.49 10.29
N LEU A 239 5.34 3.82 9.27
CA LEU A 239 6.50 2.95 9.38
C LEU A 239 7.52 3.35 8.31
N GLU A 240 8.71 3.75 8.73
CA GLU A 240 9.85 3.98 7.84
C GLU A 240 10.69 2.70 7.81
N VAL A 241 10.89 2.14 6.61
CA VAL A 241 11.65 0.91 6.38
C VAL A 241 12.87 1.22 5.52
N PRO A 242 14.08 0.81 5.89
CA PRO A 242 15.27 0.96 5.06
C PRO A 242 15.08 0.35 3.69
N ILE A 243 15.43 1.09 2.64
CA ILE A 243 15.19 0.66 1.26
C ILE A 243 15.98 -0.60 0.91
N GLU A 244 17.07 -0.90 1.60
CA GLU A 244 17.84 -2.13 1.49
C GLU A 244 16.99 -3.34 1.86
N MET A 245 16.14 -3.23 2.89
CA MET A 245 15.16 -4.27 3.23
C MET A 245 14.13 -4.45 2.12
N CYS A 246 13.66 -3.36 1.50
CA CYS A 246 12.76 -3.45 0.35
C CYS A 246 13.47 -4.02 -0.88
N ALA A 247 14.73 -3.66 -1.12
CA ALA A 247 15.54 -4.13 -2.24
C ALA A 247 15.88 -5.62 -2.11
N ASP A 248 16.04 -6.12 -0.90
CA ASP A 248 16.21 -7.55 -0.64
C ASP A 248 14.96 -8.37 -1.04
N VAL A 249 13.76 -7.78 -0.87
CA VAL A 249 12.48 -8.44 -1.20
C VAL A 249 12.10 -8.29 -2.67
N TYR A 250 12.10 -7.06 -3.19
CA TYR A 250 11.57 -6.75 -4.51
C TYR A 250 12.66 -6.59 -5.58
N GLY A 251 13.92 -6.42 -5.18
CA GLY A 251 15.05 -6.29 -6.09
C GLY A 251 14.94 -5.10 -7.05
N GLY A 252 15.51 -5.31 -8.25
CA GLY A 252 15.37 -4.38 -9.36
C GLY A 252 15.85 -2.95 -9.05
N ARG A 253 14.94 -1.98 -9.25
CA ARG A 253 15.20 -0.53 -9.19
C ARG A 253 15.50 0.02 -7.79
N LEU A 254 15.31 -0.82 -6.76
CA LEU A 254 15.59 -0.46 -5.38
C LEU A 254 17.07 -0.67 -5.02
N ARG A 255 17.82 -1.46 -5.80
CA ARG A 255 19.24 -1.71 -5.53
C ARG A 255 20.09 -0.47 -5.81
N GLY A 256 21.09 -0.24 -4.97
CA GLY A 256 22.05 0.87 -5.13
C GLY A 256 21.55 2.23 -4.60
N ARG A 257 20.44 2.24 -3.86
CA ARG A 257 19.93 3.40 -3.15
C ARG A 257 20.27 3.27 -1.67
N GLU A 258 21.53 3.42 -1.31
CA GLU A 258 21.93 3.20 0.09
C GLU A 258 21.48 4.37 0.97
N ASN A 259 20.98 4.07 2.18
CA ASN A 259 20.52 5.05 3.18
C ASN A 259 19.29 5.87 2.77
N GLU A 260 18.43 5.34 1.87
CA GLU A 260 17.07 5.86 1.69
C GLU A 260 16.09 5.04 2.54
N GLU A 261 15.00 5.67 2.97
CA GLU A 261 13.90 5.02 3.68
C GLU A 261 12.68 5.00 2.77
N VAL A 262 11.88 3.95 2.88
CA VAL A 262 10.59 3.80 2.21
C VAL A 262 9.49 3.96 3.24
N LEU A 263 8.58 4.89 2.99
CA LEU A 263 7.47 5.15 3.89
C LEU A 263 6.31 4.18 3.68
N PHE A 264 5.85 3.55 4.75
CA PHE A 264 4.65 2.74 4.81
C PHE A 264 3.60 3.34 5.74
N TRP A 265 2.35 3.28 5.30
CA TRP A 265 1.16 3.56 6.10
C TRP A 265 0.50 2.23 6.47
N GLY A 266 0.27 2.02 7.75
CA GLY A 266 -0.36 0.83 8.29
C GLY A 266 -1.73 1.11 8.89
N PHE A 267 -2.69 0.24 8.57
CA PHE A 267 -4.03 0.25 9.17
C PHE A 267 -4.23 -1.04 9.96
N PHE A 268 -4.65 -0.90 11.21
CA PHE A 268 -4.86 -2.00 12.14
C PHE A 268 -6.08 -2.82 11.71
N VAL A 269 -5.91 -4.13 11.73
CA VAL A 269 -6.94 -5.14 11.50
C VAL A 269 -6.93 -6.03 12.74
N ASP A 270 -8.04 -6.01 13.46
CA ASP A 270 -8.26 -6.85 14.63
C ASP A 270 -8.39 -8.32 14.21
N ASP A 271 -7.81 -9.23 15.00
CA ASP A 271 -7.94 -10.68 14.80
C ASP A 271 -9.40 -11.15 15.06
N ASP A 272 -10.18 -10.42 15.88
CA ASP A 272 -11.52 -10.82 16.33
C ASP A 272 -12.67 -10.45 15.35
N LEU A 273 -12.37 -9.85 14.19
CA LEU A 273 -13.38 -9.41 13.20
C LEU A 273 -13.95 -10.54 12.30
N GLU A 274 -13.65 -11.81 12.59
CA GLU A 274 -14.22 -12.98 11.89
C GLU A 274 -15.46 -13.61 12.56
N GLN A 275 -16.36 -12.82 13.16
CA GLN A 275 -17.69 -13.30 13.61
C GLN A 275 -18.86 -12.65 12.87
#